data_AF-A0A842UDI8-F1
#
_entry.id   AF-A0A842UDI8-F1
#
_cell.length_a   1.000
_cell.length_b   1.000
_cell.length_c   1.000
_cell.angle_alpha   90.00
_cell.angle_beta   90.00
_cell.angle_gamma   90.00
#
_symmetry.space_group_name_H-M   'P 1'
#
loop_
_entity.id
_entity.type
_entity.pdbx_description
1 polymer ?
#
loop_
_entity_poly.entity_id
_entity_poly.type
_entity_poly.pdbx_seq_one_letter_code
_entity_poly.pdbx_strand_id
1 'polypeptide(L)' 'MDLVVLGTVALDSVETPFGRVEEVLGGSATYFSLAARKFTECGII' A
#
# COMPACT_ATOMS: atom_id res chain seq x y z
N MET A 1 -11.31 -7.87 15.97
CA MET A 1 -10.40 -6.98 16.72
C MET A 1 -9.74 -6.12 15.67
N ASP A 2 -10.02 -4.83 15.66
CA ASP A 2 -9.72 -3.99 14.50
C ASP A 2 -8.26 -3.54 14.55
N LEU A 3 -7.60 -3.55 13.39
CA LEU A 3 -6.19 -3.20 13.24
C LEU A 3 -6.06 -1.80 12.64
N VAL A 4 -5.29 -0.94 13.30
CA VAL A 4 -4.95 0.39 12.78
C VAL A 4 -3.50 0.38 12.30
N VAL A 5 -3.28 0.82 11.06
CA VAL A 5 -2.00 0.79 10.38
C VAL A 5 -1.51 2.21 10.17
N LEU A 6 -0.34 2.53 10.74
CA LEU A 6 0.41 3.75 10.42
C LEU A 6 1.41 3.47 9.30
N GLY A 7 1.47 4.36 8.32
CA GLY A 7 2.46 4.30 7.26
C GLY A 7 2.15 5.27 6.14
N THR A 8 2.90 5.19 5.05
CA THR A 8 2.69 6.08 3.92
C THR A 8 1.59 5.58 3.00
N VAL A 9 0.87 6.53 2.42
CA VAL A 9 0.04 6.35 1.22
C VAL A 9 0.61 7.30 0.18
N ALA A 10 1.02 6.76 -0.97
CA ALA A 10 1.75 7.52 -1.98
C ALA A 10 1.36 7.08 -3.40
N LEU A 11 1.73 7.93 -4.36
CA LEU A 11 1.78 7.58 -5.77
C LEU A 11 3.24 7.44 -6.16
N ASP A 12 3.64 6.24 -6.56
CA ASP A 12 5.00 5.88 -6.88
C ASP A 12 5.20 5.81 -8.40
N SER A 13 6.37 6.21 -8.87
CA SER A 13 6.81 5.92 -10.25
C SER A 13 7.76 4.73 -10.23
N VAL A 14 7.42 3.69 -10.98
CA VAL A 14 8.15 2.41 -10.99
C VAL A 14 8.80 2.22 -12.36
N GLU A 15 10.10 1.95 -12.35
CA GLU A 15 10.90 1.70 -13.55
C GLU A 15 11.53 0.32 -13.49
N THR A 16 11.43 -0.40 -14.60
CA THR A 16 12.03 -1.72 -14.81
C THR A 16 12.78 -1.72 -16.15
N PRO A 17 13.65 -2.70 -16.42
CA PRO A 17 14.31 -2.82 -17.73
C PRO A 17 13.35 -2.93 -18.93
N PHE A 18 12.07 -3.23 -18.70
CA PHE A 18 11.07 -3.46 -19.75
C PHE A 18 10.06 -2.31 -19.90
N GLY A 19 10.14 -1.28 -19.05
CA GLY A 19 9.23 -0.15 -19.10
C GLY A 19 9.09 0.59 -17.77
N ARG A 20 8.33 1.69 -17.82
CA ARG A 20 8.07 2.60 -16.71
C ARG A 20 6.57 2.87 -16.59
N VAL A 21 6.08 2.97 -15.36
CA VAL A 21 4.71 3.38 -15.03
C VAL A 21 4.78 4.48 -13.98
N GLU A 22 3.95 5.49 -14.13
CA GLU A 22 3.85 6.62 -13.20
C GLU A 22 2.52 6.59 -12.45
N GLU A 23 2.46 7.30 -11.33
CA GLU A 23 1.25 7.44 -10.50
C GLU A 23 0.63 6.10 -10.05
N VAL A 24 1.48 5.10 -9.76
CA VAL A 24 1.02 3.81 -9.24
C VAL A 24 0.72 3.96 -7.76
N LEU A 25 -0.43 3.44 -7.31
CA LEU A 25 -0.73 3.40 -5.88
C LEU A 25 0.35 2.61 -5.13
N GLY A 26 0.97 3.27 -4.16
CA GLY A 26 2.04 2.72 -3.35
C GLY A 26 1.89 3.10 -1.88
N GLY A 27 3.03 3.15 -1.19
CA GLY A 27 3.09 3.41 0.24
C GLY A 27 2.95 2.17 1.14
N SER A 28 3.63 2.20 2.28
CA SER A 28 3.74 1.06 3.18
C SER A 28 2.40 0.68 3.82
N ALA A 29 1.58 1.66 4.19
CA ALA A 29 0.28 1.41 4.80
C ALA A 29 -0.68 0.73 3.81
N THR A 30 -0.61 1.10 2.53
CA THR A 30 -1.43 0.51 1.46
C THR A 30 -1.17 -0.98 1.31
N TYR A 31 0.09 -1.37 1.06
CA TYR A 31 0.43 -2.78 0.81
C TYR A 31 0.26 -3.64 2.05
N PHE A 32 0.62 -3.12 3.24
CA PHE A 32 0.40 -3.84 4.49
C PHE A 32 -1.08 -4.08 4.74
N SER A 33 -1.92 -3.05 4.62
CA SER A 33 -3.37 -3.17 4.86
C SER A 33 -4.04 -4.11 3.86
N LEU A 34 -3.61 -4.09 2.60
CA LEU A 34 -4.12 -5.00 1.57
C LEU A 34 -3.84 -6.47 1.93
N ALA A 35 -2.65 -6.78 2.48
CA ALA A 35 -2.32 -8.12 2.92
C ALA A 35 -3.08 -8.50 4.22
N ALA A 36 -3.08 -7.61 5.22
CA ALA A 36 -3.67 -7.84 6.54
C ALA A 36 -5.20 -8.00 6.49
N ARG A 37 -5.87 -7.34 5.53
CA ARG A 37 -7.34 -7.37 5.36
C ARG A 37 -7.92 -8.79 5.18
N LYS A 38 -7.10 -9.76 4.76
CA LYS A 38 -7.51 -11.16 4.65
C LYS A 38 -7.75 -11.85 6.00
N PHE A 39 -7.26 -11.26 7.08
CA PHE A 39 -7.27 -11.85 8.43
C PHE A 39 -8.00 -10.99 9.46
N THR A 40 -8.08 -9.67 9.23
CA THR A 40 -8.77 -8.74 10.12
C THR A 40 -9.22 -7.47 9.41
N GLU A 41 -10.19 -6.76 9.97
CA GLU A 41 -10.57 -5.43 9.53
C GLU A 41 -9.42 -4.45 9.80
N CYS A 42 -9.08 -3.64 8.78
CA CYS A 42 -7.95 -2.70 8.82
C CYS A 42 -8.41 -1.27 8.52
N GLY A 43 -7.92 -0.31 9.29
CA GLY A 43 -7.99 1.13 9.00
C GLY A 43 -6.59 1.73 8.87
N ILE A 44 -6.46 2.77 8.05
CA ILE A 44 -5.20 3.49 7.83
C ILE A 44 -5.30 4.87 8.48
N ILE A 45 -4.23 5.30 9.15
CA ILE A 45 -4.02 6.66 9.68
C ILE A 45 -2.76 7.25 9.06
#